data_AF-A0A2N0PN01-F1
#
_entry.id   AF-A0A2N0PN01-F1
#
_cell.length_a   1.000
_cell.length_b   1.000
_cell.length_c   1.000
_cell.angle_alpha   90.00
_cell.angle_beta   90.00
_cell.angle_gamma   90.00
#
_symmetry.space_group_name_H-M   'P 1'
#
loop_
_entity.id
_entity.type
_entity.pdbx_description
1 polymer ?
#
loop_
_entity_poly.entity_id
_entity_poly.type
_entity_poly.pdbx_seq_one_letter_code
_entity_poly.pdbx_strand_id
1 'polypeptide(L)'
;MAMDFHLGNDTLTFTSYQNVRTQRKQANEGTRNRTVQIYNASLEITTSILKPFLRRYGELEENGVYAARRNPYQPNKQTFYATYKESISADAFYKRPILWVYNEMLYVTPMELSKDRREE
;
A
#
# COMPACT_ATOMS: atom_id res chain seq x y z
N MET A 1 15.31 -5.21 -23.47
CA MET A 1 16.35 -4.90 -24.46
C MET A 1 15.69 -4.00 -25.49
N ALA A 2 16.20 -2.79 -25.70
CA ALA A 2 15.75 -1.94 -26.80
C ALA A 2 16.31 -2.51 -28.10
N MET A 3 15.51 -2.52 -29.16
CA MET A 3 15.95 -2.90 -30.51
C MET A 3 15.83 -1.66 -31.39
N ASP A 4 16.96 -1.28 -31.97
CA ASP A 4 17.05 -0.12 -32.84
C ASP A 4 17.11 -0.62 -34.28
N PHE A 5 16.19 -0.13 -35.11
CA PHE A 5 16.16 -0.42 -36.54
C PHE A 5 16.57 0.83 -37.31
N HIS A 6 17.53 0.69 -38.21
CA HIS A 6 17.95 1.75 -39.11
C HIS A 6 17.28 1.56 -40.47
N LEU A 7 16.48 2.55 -40.89
CA LEU A 7 15.86 2.60 -42.22
C LEU A 7 16.42 3.82 -42.95
N GLY A 8 17.43 3.61 -43.80
CA GLY A 8 18.14 4.72 -44.45
C GLY A 8 18.83 5.61 -43.41
N ASN A 9 18.46 6.91 -43.36
CA ASN A 9 18.97 7.86 -42.37
C ASN A 9 18.14 7.93 -41.08
N ASP A 10 17.00 7.24 -41.03
CA ASP A 10 16.09 7.30 -39.88
C ASP A 10 16.34 6.12 -38.93
N THR A 11 16.41 6.41 -37.64
CA THR A 11 16.54 5.39 -36.58
C THR A 11 15.22 5.27 -35.84
N LEU A 12 14.58 4.11 -35.96
CA LEU A 12 13.39 3.73 -35.22
C LEU A 12 13.81 2.99 -33.94
N THR A 13 13.63 3.65 -32.80
CA THR A 13 13.88 3.10 -31.47
C THR A 13 12.60 2.51 -30.90
N PHE A 14 12.57 1.19 -30.71
CA PHE A 14 11.45 0.53 -30.05
C PHE A 14 11.77 0.31 -28.57
N THR A 15 11.04 1.00 -27.70
CA THR A 15 11.09 0.73 -26.26
C THR A 15 10.24 -0.50 -25.96
N SER A 16 10.80 -1.44 -25.19
CA SER A 16 10.05 -2.63 -24.77
C SER A 16 8.85 -2.23 -23.94
N TYR A 17 7.65 -2.64 -24.35
CA TYR A 17 6.42 -2.39 -23.59
C TYR A 17 6.54 -2.96 -22.17
N GLN A 18 6.57 -2.09 -21.17
CA GLN A 18 6.51 -2.51 -19.78
C GLN A 18 5.06 -2.67 -19.37
N ASN A 19 4.66 -3.90 -19.05
CA ASN A 19 3.31 -4.17 -18.58
C ASN A 19 3.06 -3.43 -17.27
N VAL A 20 1.97 -2.67 -17.22
CA VAL A 20 1.58 -1.84 -16.06
C VAL A 20 1.45 -2.68 -14.78
N ARG A 21 1.07 -3.96 -14.89
CA ARG A 21 1.01 -4.88 -13.74
C ARG A 21 2.39 -5.19 -13.17
N THR A 22 3.39 -5.40 -14.03
CA THR A 22 4.77 -5.69 -13.59
C THR A 22 5.44 -4.47 -12.95
N GLN A 23 5.23 -3.27 -13.50
CA GLN A 23 5.70 -2.03 -12.87
C GLN A 23 5.07 -1.82 -11.48
N ARG A 24 3.75 -2.00 -11.36
CA ARG A 24 3.07 -1.87 -10.06
C ARG A 24 3.55 -2.92 -9.05
N LYS A 25 3.81 -4.16 -9.51
CA LYS A 25 4.35 -5.21 -8.63
C LYS A 25 5.73 -4.83 -8.09
N GLN A 26 6.63 -4.35 -8.95
CA GLN A 26 7.97 -3.90 -8.56
C GLN A 26 7.93 -2.69 -7.61
N ALA A 27 7.08 -1.70 -7.89
CA ALA A 27 6.89 -0.55 -7.00
C ALA A 27 6.34 -0.97 -5.63
N ASN A 28 5.41 -1.92 -5.61
CA ASN A 28 4.84 -2.44 -4.36
C ASN A 28 5.84 -3.29 -3.56
N GLU A 29 6.76 -4.01 -4.22
CA GLU A 29 7.81 -4.77 -3.54
C GLU A 29 8.73 -3.83 -2.73
N GLY A 30 9.06 -2.65 -3.27
CA GLY A 30 9.90 -1.67 -2.59
C GLY A 30 9.25 -0.92 -1.42
N THR A 31 7.93 -0.95 -1.28
CA THR A 31 7.19 -0.25 -0.21
C THR A 31 6.54 -1.20 0.80
N ARG A 32 6.60 -2.51 0.54
CA ARG A 32 5.87 -3.52 1.31
C ARG A 32 6.23 -3.53 2.80
N ASN A 33 7.49 -3.27 3.13
CA ASN A 33 8.01 -3.22 4.50
C ASN A 33 7.52 -2.02 5.33
N ARG A 34 6.97 -1.00 4.67
CA ARG A 34 6.45 0.24 5.28
C ARG A 34 4.96 0.48 4.97
N THR A 35 4.29 -0.53 4.40
CA THR A 35 2.86 -0.49 4.09
C THR A 35 2.08 -1.40 5.04
N VAL A 36 0.94 -0.91 5.50
CA VAL A 36 -0.03 -1.68 6.29
C VAL A 36 -1.37 -1.79 5.55
N GLN A 37 -2.05 -2.91 5.77
CA GLN A 37 -3.43 -3.19 5.35
C GLN A 37 -4.37 -2.99 6.52
N ILE A 38 -5.45 -2.24 6.31
CA ILE A 38 -6.43 -1.89 7.34
C ILE A 38 -7.79 -2.46 6.91
N TYR A 39 -8.36 -3.35 7.71
CA TYR A 39 -9.57 -4.10 7.41
C TYR A 39 -10.75 -3.66 8.28
N ASN A 40 -11.94 -4.16 7.92
CA ASN A 40 -13.19 -3.98 8.65
C ASN A 40 -13.72 -2.53 8.70
N ALA A 41 -13.17 -1.63 7.90
CA ALA A 41 -13.65 -0.25 7.84
C ALA A 41 -15.02 -0.18 7.16
N SER A 42 -15.96 0.54 7.77
CA SER A 42 -17.21 0.93 7.12
C SER A 42 -16.95 1.79 5.88
N LEU A 43 -17.92 1.84 4.97
CA LEU A 43 -17.90 2.73 3.81
C LEU A 43 -17.90 4.22 4.18
N GLU A 44 -18.33 4.57 5.40
CA GLU A 44 -18.32 5.93 5.93
C GLU A 44 -16.91 6.43 6.27
N ILE A 45 -16.00 5.51 6.61
CA ILE A 45 -14.61 5.86 6.87
C ILE A 45 -13.95 6.24 5.56
N THR A 46 -13.40 7.43 5.48
CA THR A 46 -12.65 7.92 4.32
C THR A 46 -11.16 8.00 4.61
N THR A 47 -10.34 8.18 3.57
CA THR A 47 -8.90 8.36 3.74
C THR A 47 -8.56 9.61 4.57
N SER A 48 -9.35 10.69 4.45
CA SER A 48 -9.19 11.90 5.26
C SER A 48 -9.48 11.65 6.74
N ILE A 49 -10.47 10.82 7.06
CA ILE A 49 -10.75 10.38 8.43
C ILE A 49 -9.62 9.54 8.99
N LEU A 50 -9.07 8.61 8.20
CA LEU A 50 -8.00 7.69 8.65
C LEU A 50 -6.65 8.38 8.87
N LYS A 51 -6.28 9.32 8.00
CA LYS A 51 -4.95 9.97 7.99
C LYS A 51 -4.52 10.49 9.37
N PRO A 52 -5.33 11.26 10.13
CA PRO A 52 -4.97 11.73 11.46
C PRO A 52 -4.63 10.62 12.48
N PHE A 53 -5.34 9.49 12.44
CA PHE A 53 -5.09 8.37 13.34
C PHE A 53 -3.78 7.66 12.97
N LEU A 54 -3.54 7.47 11.67
CA LEU A 54 -2.33 6.83 11.16
C LEU A 54 -1.07 7.67 11.39
N ARG A 55 -1.18 9.00 11.31
CA ARG A 55 -0.07 9.94 11.58
C ARG A 55 0.50 9.86 13.00
N ARG A 56 -0.23 9.26 13.94
CA ARG A 56 0.26 9.03 15.32
C ARG A 56 1.41 8.01 15.38
N TYR A 57 1.54 7.17 14.35
CA TYR A 57 2.56 6.12 14.27
C TYR A 57 3.77 6.54 13.41
N GLY A 58 3.65 7.61 12.64
CA GLY A 58 4.73 8.16 11.83
C GLY A 58 4.25 8.94 10.62
N GLU A 59 5.21 9.47 9.86
CA GLU A 59 4.91 10.23 8.64
C GLU A 59 4.41 9.33 7.51
N LEU A 60 3.30 9.73 6.89
CA LEU A 60 2.73 9.07 5.72
C LEU A 60 3.35 9.63 4.44
N GLU A 61 3.45 8.80 3.40
CA GLU A 61 3.69 9.32 2.06
C GLU A 61 2.52 10.22 1.60
N GLU A 62 2.81 11.19 0.74
CA GLU A 62 1.85 12.22 0.30
C GLU A 62 0.52 11.62 -0.22
N ASN A 63 0.64 10.55 -1.02
CA ASN A 63 -0.48 9.74 -1.52
C ASN A 63 -0.47 8.30 -0.97
N GLY A 64 0.13 8.11 0.22
CA GLY A 64 0.34 6.79 0.81
C GLY A 64 -0.92 6.12 1.34
N VAL A 65 -2.05 6.82 1.46
CA VAL A 65 -3.30 6.26 2.00
C VAL A 65 -4.37 6.18 0.92
N TYR A 66 -4.82 4.97 0.60
CA TYR A 66 -5.83 4.72 -0.43
C TYR A 66 -6.74 3.55 -0.07
N ALA A 67 -7.98 3.59 -0.58
CA ALA A 67 -8.93 2.50 -0.45
C ALA A 67 -8.66 1.43 -1.51
N ALA A 68 -8.72 0.16 -1.09
CA ALA A 68 -8.75 -0.98 -1.98
C ALA A 68 -10.09 -1.08 -2.71
N ARG A 69 -10.14 -1.89 -3.77
CA ARG A 69 -11.42 -2.23 -4.41
C ARG A 69 -12.32 -2.93 -3.41
N ARG A 70 -13.62 -2.56 -3.40
CA ARG A 70 -14.62 -3.16 -2.51
C ARG A 70 -14.66 -4.68 -2.67
N ASN A 71 -14.72 -5.38 -1.54
CA ASN A 71 -14.86 -6.83 -1.53
C ASN A 71 -16.30 -7.18 -1.96
N PRO A 72 -16.51 -7.97 -3.04
CA PRO A 72 -17.85 -8.35 -3.47
C PRO A 72 -18.63 -9.14 -2.40
N TYR A 73 -17.93 -9.84 -1.50
CA TYR A 73 -18.54 -10.61 -0.41
C TYR A 73 -18.83 -9.79 0.84
N GLN A 74 -18.31 -8.57 0.94
CA GLN A 74 -18.54 -7.65 2.06
C GLN A 74 -18.77 -6.24 1.51
N PRO A 75 -19.91 -5.99 0.85
CA PRO A 75 -20.14 -4.74 0.12
C PRO A 75 -20.16 -3.50 1.03
N ASN A 76 -20.50 -3.69 2.31
CA ASN A 76 -20.58 -2.63 3.32
C ASN A 76 -19.24 -2.37 4.04
N LYS A 77 -18.17 -3.08 3.64
CA LYS A 77 -16.84 -2.95 4.21
C LYS A 77 -15.81 -2.66 3.12
N GLN A 78 -14.74 -1.99 3.52
CA GLN A 78 -13.61 -1.70 2.64
C GLN A 78 -12.29 -1.90 3.37
N THR A 79 -11.25 -2.15 2.58
CA THR A 79 -9.88 -2.27 3.04
C THR A 79 -9.12 -1.02 2.63
N PHE A 80 -8.28 -0.49 3.52
CA PHE A 80 -7.36 0.58 3.19
C PHE A 80 -5.92 0.07 3.17
N TYR A 81 -5.09 0.76 2.41
CA TYR A 81 -3.65 0.66 2.47
C TYR A 81 -3.10 1.98 2.97
N ALA A 82 -2.09 1.91 3.83
CA ALA A 82 -1.34 3.07 4.29
C ALA A 82 0.15 2.80 4.19
N THR A 83 0.86 3.65 3.45
CA THR A 83 2.32 3.60 3.29
C THR A 83 2.96 4.73 4.07
N TYR A 84 3.86 4.35 4.97
CA TYR A 84 4.68 5.25 5.77
C TYR A 84 5.98 5.59 5.05
N LYS A 85 6.60 6.71 5.42
CA LYS A 85 7.96 7.04 4.97
C LYS A 85 9.01 6.09 5.57
N GLU A 86 8.81 5.70 6.83
CA GLU A 86 9.71 4.82 7.58
C GLU A 86 9.06 3.47 7.90
N SER A 87 9.82 2.38 7.88
CA SER A 87 9.31 1.03 8.17
C SER A 87 8.93 0.84 9.64
N ILE A 88 9.62 1.52 10.56
CA ILE A 88 9.38 1.46 12.00
C ILE A 88 7.92 1.82 12.34
N SER A 89 7.32 2.74 11.58
CA SER A 89 5.93 3.15 11.75
C SER A 89 4.95 2.02 11.44
N ALA A 90 5.25 1.17 10.45
CA ALA A 90 4.46 -0.02 10.15
C ALA A 90 4.71 -1.14 11.17
N ASP A 91 5.92 -1.23 11.73
CA ASP A 91 6.31 -2.28 12.67
C ASP A 91 5.51 -2.23 13.99
N ALA A 92 5.02 -1.05 14.39
CA ALA A 92 4.15 -0.88 15.55
C ALA A 92 2.91 -1.81 15.54
N PHE A 93 2.46 -2.21 14.34
CA PHE A 93 1.28 -3.04 14.16
C PHE A 93 1.54 -4.55 14.23
N TYR A 94 2.80 -5.00 14.34
CA TYR A 94 3.08 -6.42 14.66
C TYR A 94 2.63 -6.77 16.08
N LYS A 95 2.86 -5.86 17.04
CA LYS A 95 2.48 -6.04 18.45
C LYS A 95 1.04 -5.64 18.74
N ARG A 96 0.55 -4.61 18.04
CA ARG A 96 -0.79 -4.04 18.25
C ARG A 96 -1.54 -3.96 16.91
N PRO A 97 -2.16 -5.05 16.44
CA PRO A 97 -2.81 -5.12 15.14
C PRO A 97 -4.21 -4.48 15.12
N ILE A 98 -4.45 -3.48 15.98
CA ILE A 98 -5.77 -2.86 16.18
C ILE A 98 -5.63 -1.35 16.10
N LEU A 99 -6.52 -0.72 15.33
CA LEU A 99 -6.66 0.72 15.24
C LEU A 99 -8.11 1.11 15.56
N TRP A 100 -8.29 1.97 16.56
CA TRP A 100 -9.59 2.54 16.90
C TRP A 100 -9.79 3.83 16.13
N VAL A 101 -10.85 3.89 15.33
CA VAL A 101 -11.25 5.07 14.56
C VAL A 101 -12.70 5.39 14.93
N TYR A 102 -12.90 6.44 15.71
CA TYR A 102 -14.18 6.73 16.38
C TYR A 102 -14.68 5.50 17.16
N ASN A 103 -15.87 4.99 16.84
CA ASN A 103 -16.46 3.81 17.48
C ASN A 103 -16.21 2.51 16.68
N GLU A 104 -15.37 2.55 15.65
CA GLU A 104 -15.03 1.36 14.86
C GLU A 104 -13.65 0.81 15.21
N MET A 105 -13.61 -0.50 15.49
CA MET A 105 -12.38 -1.26 15.63
C MET A 105 -11.93 -1.79 14.27
N LEU A 106 -10.79 -1.31 13.79
CA LEU A 106 -10.17 -1.74 12.54
C LEU A 106 -9.00 -2.68 12.83
N TYR A 107 -8.86 -3.70 12.00
CA TYR A 107 -7.71 -4.61 12.07
C TYR A 107 -6.60 -4.11 11.17
N VAL A 108 -5.37 -4.09 11.67
CA VAL A 108 -4.21 -3.63 10.91
C VAL A 108 -3.19 -4.75 10.79
N THR A 109 -2.74 -5.01 9.57
CA THR A 109 -1.75 -6.04 9.27
C THR A 109 -0.62 -5.44 8.43
N PRO A 110 0.64 -5.49 8.89
CA PRO A 110 1.78 -5.18 8.04
C PRO A 110 1.80 -6.02 6.76
N MET A 111 2.13 -5.41 5.62
CA MET A 111 2.03 -6.09 4.33
C MET A 111 3.23 -7.02 4.06
N GLU A 112 4.37 -6.70 4.68
CA GLU A 112 5.45 -7.65 4.92
C GLU A 112 5.08 -8.49 6.14
N LEU A 113 5.19 -9.81 6.02
CA LEU A 113 4.88 -10.75 7.11
C LEU A 113 6.19 -11.44 7.49
N SER A 114 7.04 -10.76 8.27
CA SER A 114 8.23 -11.41 8.84
C SER A 114 7.85 -12.13 10.14
N LYS A 115 8.39 -13.33 10.34
CA LYS A 115 8.21 -14.09 11.58
C LYS A 115 8.98 -13.45 12.72
N ASP A 116 10.20 -13.02 12.44
CA ASP A 116 11.11 -12.40 13.42
C ASP A 116 10.46 -11.19 14.11
N ARG A 117 9.82 -10.29 13.36
CA ARG A 117 9.16 -9.10 13.96
C ARG A 117 7.86 -9.39 14.72
N ARG A 118 7.28 -10.58 14.56
CA ARG A 118 6.10 -11.00 15.34
C ARG A 118 6.47 -11.58 16.70
N GLU A 119 7.68 -12.09 16.84
CA GLU A 119 8.16 -12.80 18.03
C GLU A 119 9.03 -11.90 18.95
N GLU A 120 9.48 -10.74 18.46
CA GLU A 120 10.08 -9.63 19.25
C GLU A 120 9.07 -8.88 20.13
#